data_AF-A0A1T4W1S6-F1
#
_entry.id   AF-A0A1T4W1S6-F1
#
_cell.length_a   1.000
_cell.length_b   1.000
_cell.length_c   1.000
_cell.angle_alpha   90.00
_cell.angle_beta   90.00
_cell.angle_gamma   90.00
#
_symmetry.space_group_name_H-M   'P 1'
#
loop_
_entity.id
_entity.type
_entity.pdbx_description
1 polymer ?
#
loop_
_entity_poly.entity_id
_entity_poly.type
_entity_poly.pdbx_seq_one_letter_code
_entity_poly.pdbx_strand_id
1 'polypeptide(L)'
;MEKFLGRIFGYGEGKFSELNTTLNERDRYEAALNEILRDFVSQLEKALNEFYGTKGTVSVFDWESKSKKRVPLIHIATDMDRWDTFAPNGKITLNVIFHFDSAEYIERIEAIYSESAINIVVGKYTCTSIEEFCYEVEKAVKDSLRL
;
A
#
# COMPACT_ATOMS: atom_id res chain seq x y z
N MET A 1 23.55 -27.00 37.02
CA MET A 1 22.77 -25.86 36.50
C MET A 1 22.26 -26.11 35.08
N GLU A 2 22.96 -26.91 34.25
CA GLU A 2 22.54 -27.27 32.88
C GLU A 2 21.32 -28.21 32.78
N LYS A 3 21.00 -29.00 33.82
CA LYS A 3 19.85 -29.92 33.82
C LYS A 3 18.48 -29.26 34.01
N PHE A 4 18.43 -27.98 34.39
CA PHE A 4 17.17 -27.28 34.67
C PHE A 4 16.58 -26.61 33.42
N LEU A 5 17.44 -26.13 32.51
CA LEU A 5 17.01 -25.48 31.27
C LEU A 5 16.59 -26.49 30.18
N GLY A 6 17.23 -27.66 30.12
CA GLY A 6 16.83 -28.74 29.20
C GLY A 6 15.47 -29.38 29.49
N ARG A 7 14.82 -29.03 30.61
CA ARG A 7 13.51 -29.56 31.03
C ARG A 7 12.36 -28.55 30.90
N ILE A 8 12.66 -27.26 30.68
CA ILE A 8 11.66 -26.20 30.44
C ILE A 8 11.40 -26.02 28.94
N PHE A 9 12.43 -26.19 28.11
CA PHE A 9 12.33 -26.13 26.65
C PHE A 9 12.29 -27.51 26.02
N GLY A 10 11.35 -28.34 26.47
CA GLY A 10 10.95 -29.48 25.66
C GLY A 10 10.41 -28.93 24.35
N TYR A 11 11.15 -29.14 23.26
CA TYR A 11 10.61 -29.11 21.89
C TYR A 11 9.59 -30.24 21.75
N GLY A 12 8.50 -30.14 22.49
CA GLY A 12 7.34 -31.01 22.38
C GLY A 12 6.39 -30.38 21.38
N GLU A 13 5.95 -31.18 20.42
CA GLU A 13 4.71 -30.92 19.68
C GLU A 13 3.62 -30.57 20.70
N GLY A 14 3.18 -29.32 20.71
CA GLY A 14 2.31 -28.79 21.74
C GLY A 14 1.84 -27.38 21.42
N LYS A 15 0.86 -26.89 22.19
CA LYS A 15 0.14 -25.62 21.95
C LYS A 15 1.03 -24.40 21.67
N PHE A 16 2.25 -24.36 22.20
CA PHE A 16 3.21 -23.28 21.91
C PHE A 16 3.83 -23.40 20.51
N SER A 17 4.16 -24.62 20.06
CA SER A 17 4.59 -24.86 18.68
C SER A 17 3.47 -24.57 17.69
N GLU A 18 2.22 -24.90 18.02
CA GLU A 18 1.03 -24.54 17.22
C GLU A 18 0.88 -23.01 17.11
N LEU A 19 0.98 -22.29 18.24
CA LEU A 19 0.97 -20.82 18.24
C LEU A 19 2.09 -20.21 17.39
N ASN A 20 3.30 -20.79 17.44
CA ASN A 20 4.43 -20.31 16.66
C ASN A 20 4.22 -20.59 15.15
N THR A 21 3.64 -21.73 14.78
CA THR A 21 3.26 -22.02 13.39
C THR A 21 2.20 -21.04 12.90
N THR A 22 1.14 -20.79 13.68
CA THR A 22 0.10 -19.82 13.32
C THR A 22 0.63 -18.39 13.19
N LEU A 23 1.56 -17.97 14.05
CA LEU A 23 2.24 -16.67 13.92
C LEU A 23 3.04 -16.58 12.62
N ASN A 24 3.86 -17.59 12.32
CA ASN A 24 4.64 -17.61 11.06
C ASN A 24 3.75 -17.65 9.81
N GLU A 25 2.62 -18.36 9.85
CA GLU A 25 1.64 -18.40 8.76
C GLU A 25 0.98 -17.04 8.56
N ARG A 26 0.64 -16.35 9.65
CA ARG A 26 0.11 -14.99 9.61
C ARG A 26 1.11 -14.00 9.02
N ASP A 27 2.37 -14.02 9.46
CA ASP A 27 3.41 -13.13 8.96
C ASP A 27 3.66 -13.33 7.46
N ARG A 28 3.66 -14.59 7.00
CA ARG A 28 3.77 -14.92 5.56
C ARG A 28 2.56 -14.41 4.76
N TYR A 29 1.37 -14.53 5.33
CA TYR A 29 0.14 -14.05 4.68
C TYR A 29 0.12 -12.52 4.59
N GLU A 30 0.52 -11.81 5.65
CA GLU A 30 0.65 -10.35 5.65
C GLU A 30 1.70 -9.86 4.64
N ALA A 31 2.85 -10.53 4.55
CA ALA A 31 3.86 -10.23 3.53
C ALA A 31 3.30 -10.40 2.09
N ALA A 32 2.57 -11.48 1.83
CA ALA A 32 1.96 -11.71 0.52
C ALA A 32 0.88 -10.66 0.18
N LEU A 33 0.07 -10.24 1.16
CA LEU A 33 -0.91 -9.16 0.97
C LEU A 33 -0.24 -7.82 0.65
N ASN A 34 0.88 -7.51 1.29
CA ASN A 34 1.66 -6.32 0.98
C ASN A 34 2.22 -6.32 -0.44
N GLU A 35 2.71 -7.48 -0.92
CA GLU A 35 3.15 -7.62 -2.32
C GLU A 35 2.00 -7.40 -3.30
N ILE A 36 0.84 -8.03 -3.05
CA ILE A 36 -0.35 -7.86 -3.89
C ILE A 36 -0.79 -6.38 -3.94
N LEU A 37 -0.79 -5.70 -2.79
CA LEU A 37 -1.15 -4.28 -2.74
C LEU A 37 -0.14 -3.42 -3.50
N ARG A 38 1.17 -3.67 -3.36
CA ARG A 38 2.23 -2.94 -4.09
C ARG A 38 2.06 -3.09 -5.60
N ASP A 39 1.82 -4.31 -6.07
CA ASP A 39 1.59 -4.60 -7.48
C ASP A 39 0.32 -3.93 -7.99
N PHE A 40 -0.74 -3.92 -7.18
CA PHE A 40 -1.99 -3.25 -7.52
C PHE A 40 -1.81 -1.72 -7.59
N VAL A 41 -1.13 -1.12 -6.62
CA VAL A 41 -0.81 0.31 -6.61
C VAL A 41 0.04 0.68 -7.83
N SER A 42 1.02 -0.15 -8.21
CA SER A 42 1.80 0.06 -9.43
C SER A 42 0.93 0.06 -10.70
N GLN A 43 -0.14 -0.74 -10.74
CA GLN A 43 -1.08 -0.75 -11.86
C GLN A 43 -1.94 0.51 -11.89
N LEU A 44 -2.44 0.95 -10.72
CA LEU A 44 -3.18 2.20 -10.58
C LEU A 44 -2.36 3.42 -11.02
N GLU A 45 -1.10 3.48 -10.58
CA GLU A 45 -0.17 4.54 -10.95
C GLU A 45 0.06 4.59 -12.46
N LYS A 46 0.32 3.44 -13.08
CA LYS A 46 0.49 3.34 -14.52
C LYS A 46 -0.78 3.82 -15.25
N ALA A 47 -1.95 3.35 -14.83
CA ALA A 47 -3.22 3.73 -15.44
C ALA A 47 -3.52 5.22 -15.30
N LEU A 48 -3.22 5.84 -14.16
CA LEU A 48 -3.36 7.29 -14.00
C LEU A 48 -2.46 8.07 -14.95
N ASN A 49 -1.19 7.69 -15.07
CA ASN A 49 -0.28 8.38 -15.99
C ASN A 49 -0.72 8.23 -17.45
N GLU A 50 -1.23 7.05 -17.84
CA GLU A 50 -1.84 6.83 -19.16
C GLU A 50 -3.10 7.69 -19.36
N PHE A 51 -3.99 7.73 -18.36
CA PHE A 51 -5.24 8.50 -18.38
C PHE A 51 -5.00 10.01 -18.54
N TYR A 52 -4.05 10.57 -17.79
CA TYR A 52 -3.67 11.99 -17.89
C TYR A 52 -2.71 12.30 -19.03
N GLY A 53 -2.23 11.28 -19.76
CA GLY A 53 -1.26 11.44 -20.84
C GLY A 53 0.10 12.00 -20.40
N THR A 54 0.49 11.78 -19.15
CA THR A 54 1.76 12.28 -18.59
C THR A 54 2.94 11.49 -19.17
N LYS A 55 4.06 12.18 -19.39
CA LYS A 55 5.31 11.58 -19.88
C LYS A 55 6.49 12.10 -19.09
N GLY A 56 7.41 11.19 -18.75
CA GLY A 56 8.64 11.51 -18.03
C GLY A 56 8.62 11.05 -16.58
N THR A 57 9.63 11.48 -15.83
CA THR A 57 9.81 11.11 -14.43
C THR A 57 10.36 12.28 -13.63
N VAL A 58 10.12 12.28 -12.33
CA VAL A 58 10.67 13.21 -11.34
C VAL A 58 11.49 12.45 -10.31
N SER A 59 12.40 13.13 -9.63
CA SER A 59 13.24 12.53 -8.59
C SER A 59 12.63 12.82 -7.22
N VAL A 60 12.16 11.78 -6.51
CA VAL A 60 11.63 11.87 -5.15
C VAL A 60 12.57 11.20 -4.16
N PHE A 61 12.56 11.64 -2.91
CA PHE A 61 13.31 10.96 -1.84
C PHE A 61 12.50 9.80 -1.30
N ASP A 62 13.11 8.62 -1.27
CA ASP A 62 12.53 7.40 -0.79
C ASP A 62 13.04 7.10 0.62
N TRP A 63 12.15 7.17 1.60
CA TRP A 63 12.50 6.99 3.01
C TRP A 63 12.90 5.55 3.34
N GLU A 64 12.32 4.56 2.64
CA GLU A 64 12.62 3.14 2.83
C GLU A 64 14.08 2.82 2.40
N SER A 65 14.47 3.23 1.19
CA SER A 65 15.84 3.03 0.70
C SER A 65 16.83 4.13 1.13
N LYS A 66 16.37 5.20 1.79
CA LYS A 66 17.14 6.42 2.12
C LYS A 66 17.88 7.00 0.90
N SER A 67 17.26 6.91 -0.27
CA SER A 67 17.89 7.28 -1.54
C SER A 67 16.92 8.06 -2.43
N LYS A 68 17.44 8.73 -3.47
CA LYS A 68 16.58 9.36 -4.48
C LYS A 68 16.16 8.30 -5.49
N LYS A 69 14.86 8.19 -5.74
CA LYS A 69 14.29 7.34 -6.80
C LYS A 69 13.61 8.18 -7.87
N ARG A 70 13.57 7.66 -9.10
CA ARG A 70 12.81 8.27 -10.21
C ARG A 70 11.41 7.65 -10.21
N VAL A 71 10.38 8.49 -10.16
CA VAL A 71 8.97 8.10 -10.21
C VAL A 71 8.29 8.84 -11.36
N PRO A 72 7.18 8.33 -11.91
CA PRO A 72 6.37 9.08 -12.88
C PRO A 72 5.80 10.37 -12.27
N LEU A 73 5.23 11.23 -13.14
CA LEU A 73 4.69 12.53 -12.72
C LEU A 73 3.47 12.42 -11.81
N ILE A 74 2.70 11.33 -11.95
CA ILE A 74 1.66 10.97 -10.98
C ILE A 74 2.17 9.72 -10.26
N HIS A 75 2.44 9.82 -8.96
CA HIS A 75 3.00 8.74 -8.15
C HIS A 75 2.08 8.43 -6.97
N ILE A 76 1.91 7.16 -6.62
CA ILE A 76 1.14 6.74 -5.44
C ILE A 76 2.11 6.27 -4.36
N ALA A 77 2.06 6.91 -3.19
CA ALA A 77 2.87 6.57 -2.02
C ALA A 77 2.00 6.31 -0.80
N THR A 78 2.45 5.47 0.12
CA THR A 78 1.80 5.31 1.43
C THR A 78 2.02 6.56 2.28
N ASP A 79 1.03 6.92 3.11
CA ASP A 79 1.22 7.96 4.13
C ASP A 79 2.14 7.48 5.27
N MET A 80 2.23 6.16 5.44
CA MET A 80 3.01 5.51 6.49
C MET A 80 4.43 5.19 6.02
N ASP A 81 5.37 5.26 6.97
CA ASP A 81 6.78 4.88 6.77
C ASP A 81 6.98 3.41 6.34
N ARG A 82 5.96 2.55 6.49
CA ARG A 82 5.98 1.14 6.10
C ARG A 82 4.61 0.63 5.65
N TRP A 83 4.62 -0.32 4.71
CA TRP A 83 3.44 -1.03 4.20
C TRP A 83 2.89 -2.06 5.20
N ASP A 84 3.63 -2.35 6.27
CA ASP A 84 3.47 -3.47 7.22
C ASP A 84 2.12 -3.56 7.97
N THR A 85 1.16 -2.66 7.72
CA THR A 85 -0.16 -2.65 8.39
C THR A 85 -1.32 -3.09 7.50
N PHE A 86 -1.07 -3.52 6.26
CA PHE A 86 -2.10 -4.08 5.39
C PHE A 86 -2.40 -5.56 5.77
N ALA A 87 -2.88 -5.75 7.00
CA ALA A 87 -3.38 -7.03 7.51
C ALA A 87 -4.78 -7.37 6.94
N PRO A 88 -5.28 -8.61 7.07
CA PRO A 88 -6.68 -8.91 6.76
C PRO A 88 -7.66 -7.98 7.51
N ASN A 89 -8.61 -7.36 6.79
CA ASN A 89 -9.48 -6.26 7.23
C ASN A 89 -8.75 -4.96 7.57
N GLY A 90 -7.51 -4.82 7.07
CA GLY A 90 -6.69 -3.63 7.19
C GLY A 90 -7.13 -2.54 6.21
N LYS A 91 -6.85 -1.31 6.63
CA LYS A 91 -7.04 -0.10 5.84
C LYS A 91 -5.73 0.65 5.83
N ILE A 92 -5.32 1.12 4.65
CA ILE A 92 -4.13 1.95 4.49
C ILE A 92 -4.48 3.20 3.70
N THR A 93 -3.95 4.34 4.16
CA THR A 93 -4.06 5.61 3.44
C THR A 93 -2.92 5.72 2.44
N LEU A 94 -3.29 6.04 1.20
CA LEU A 94 -2.37 6.30 0.11
C LEU A 94 -2.52 7.77 -0.34
N ASN A 95 -1.42 8.33 -0.80
CA ASN A 95 -1.34 9.66 -1.37
C ASN A 95 -1.10 9.51 -2.88
N VAL A 96 -2.02 10.00 -3.69
CA VAL A 96 -1.79 10.21 -5.13
C VAL A 96 -1.16 11.59 -5.29
N ILE A 97 0.11 11.60 -5.64
CA ILE A 97 0.95 12.80 -5.70
C ILE A 97 1.10 13.19 -7.17
N PHE A 98 0.66 14.40 -7.50
CA PHE A 98 0.80 15.02 -8.81
C PHE A 98 1.95 16.01 -8.76
N HIS A 99 3.00 15.73 -9.52
CA HIS A 99 4.16 16.61 -9.65
C HIS A 99 3.98 17.50 -10.89
N PHE A 100 3.60 18.76 -10.66
CA PHE A 100 3.60 19.80 -11.68
C PHE A 100 4.94 20.54 -11.68
N ASP A 101 5.23 21.28 -12.75
CA ASP A 101 6.49 22.02 -12.90
C ASP A 101 6.75 23.02 -11.75
N SER A 102 5.70 23.56 -11.14
CA SER A 102 5.77 24.62 -10.12
C SER A 102 5.19 24.25 -8.76
N ALA A 103 4.55 23.08 -8.62
CA ALA A 103 3.83 22.70 -7.41
C ALA A 103 3.61 21.18 -7.33
N GLU A 104 3.35 20.71 -6.11
CA GLU A 104 2.82 19.36 -5.87
C GLU A 104 1.38 19.46 -5.38
N TYR A 105 0.53 18.60 -5.92
CA TYR A 105 -0.82 18.37 -5.42
C TYR A 105 -0.93 16.95 -4.88
N ILE A 106 -1.59 16.77 -3.74
CA ILE A 106 -1.71 15.47 -3.08
C ILE A 106 -3.19 15.19 -2.85
N GLU A 107 -3.69 14.11 -3.47
CA GLU A 107 -5.00 13.55 -3.21
C GLU A 107 -4.88 12.35 -2.26
N ARG A 108 -5.74 12.29 -1.24
CA ARG A 108 -5.74 11.18 -0.28
C ARG A 108 -6.80 10.16 -0.65
N ILE A 109 -6.37 8.92 -0.81
CA ILE A 109 -7.23 7.77 -1.08
C ILE A 109 -7.01 6.70 -0.02
N GLU A 110 -7.90 5.72 0.02
CA GLU A 110 -7.80 4.61 0.96
C GLU A 110 -7.85 3.28 0.22
N ALA A 111 -6.94 2.37 0.55
CA ALA A 111 -7.05 0.98 0.14
C ALA A 111 -7.57 0.16 1.32
N ILE A 112 -8.61 -0.63 1.07
CA ILE A 112 -9.29 -1.46 2.08
C ILE A 112 -9.25 -2.91 1.59
N TYR A 113 -8.69 -3.80 2.41
CA TYR A 113 -8.79 -5.23 2.14
C TYR A 113 -10.04 -5.81 2.81
N SER A 114 -11.01 -6.28 2.03
CA SER A 114 -12.21 -6.90 2.54
C SER A 114 -12.45 -8.25 1.88
N GLU A 115 -12.65 -9.30 2.67
CA GLU A 115 -13.20 -10.61 2.27
C GLU A 115 -12.48 -11.37 1.13
N SER A 116 -11.40 -10.83 0.54
CA SER A 116 -10.49 -11.37 -0.50
C SER A 116 -10.09 -10.34 -1.56
N ALA A 117 -10.67 -9.13 -1.54
CA ALA A 117 -10.41 -8.09 -2.54
C ALA A 117 -9.83 -6.81 -1.92
N ILE A 118 -8.99 -6.12 -2.69
CA ILE A 118 -8.54 -4.76 -2.39
C ILE A 118 -9.53 -3.80 -3.07
N ASN A 119 -10.20 -2.99 -2.27
CA ASN A 119 -11.07 -1.92 -2.74
C ASN A 119 -10.37 -0.58 -2.55
N ILE A 120 -10.49 0.31 -3.54
CA ILE A 120 -9.99 1.68 -3.44
C ILE A 120 -11.16 2.62 -3.16
N VAL A 121 -10.96 3.51 -2.20
CA VAL A 121 -11.92 4.55 -1.85
C VAL A 121 -11.30 5.91 -2.14
N VAL A 122 -11.99 6.70 -2.96
CA VAL A 122 -11.66 8.09 -3.28
C VAL A 122 -12.75 8.98 -2.67
N GLY A 123 -12.41 9.73 -1.62
CA GLY A 123 -13.39 10.50 -0.84
C GLY A 123 -14.47 9.60 -0.21
N LYS A 124 -15.65 9.55 -0.81
CA LYS A 124 -16.79 8.70 -0.35
C LYS A 124 -17.13 7.58 -1.34
N TYR A 125 -16.41 7.48 -2.45
CA TYR A 125 -16.72 6.56 -3.53
C TYR A 125 -15.79 5.36 -3.49
N THR A 126 -16.36 4.17 -3.43
CA THR A 126 -15.62 2.92 -3.60
C THR A 126 -15.52 2.61 -5.09
N CYS A 127 -14.31 2.57 -5.61
CA CYS A 127 -14.00 2.23 -7.00
C CYS A 127 -13.89 0.71 -7.13
N THR A 128 -14.62 0.15 -8.09
CA THR A 128 -14.64 -1.30 -8.38
C THR A 128 -13.79 -1.67 -9.60
N SER A 129 -13.28 -0.67 -10.33
CA SER A 129 -12.37 -0.84 -11.46
C SER A 129 -11.28 0.23 -11.49
N ILE A 130 -10.21 -0.03 -12.25
CA ILE A 130 -9.13 0.94 -12.50
C ILE A 130 -9.66 2.17 -13.24
N GLU A 131 -10.59 1.99 -14.17
CA GLU A 131 -11.19 3.09 -14.93
C GLU A 131 -12.02 4.01 -14.01
N GLU A 132 -12.88 3.45 -13.17
CA GLU A 132 -13.64 4.20 -12.16
C GLU A 132 -12.71 4.98 -11.23
N PHE A 133 -11.61 4.34 -10.80
CA PHE A 133 -10.60 4.98 -9.98
C PHE A 133 -10.00 6.23 -10.67
N CYS A 134 -9.59 6.12 -11.93
CA CYS A 134 -9.03 7.26 -12.67
C CYS A 134 -10.02 8.43 -12.75
N TYR A 135 -11.30 8.16 -13.04
CA TYR A 135 -12.33 9.20 -13.13
C TYR A 135 -12.63 9.86 -11.78
N GLU A 136 -12.72 9.09 -10.69
CA GLU A 136 -12.98 9.66 -9.36
C GLU A 136 -11.79 10.48 -8.85
N VAL A 137 -10.55 10.05 -9.13
CA VAL A 137 -9.36 10.86 -8.85
C VAL A 137 -9.38 12.16 -9.66
N GLU A 138 -9.72 12.10 -10.96
CA GLU A 138 -9.84 13.31 -11.79
C GLU A 138 -10.87 14.29 -11.27
N LYS A 139 -12.04 13.80 -10.89
CA LYS A 139 -13.09 14.62 -10.30
C LYS A 139 -12.61 15.28 -9.00
N ALA A 140 -11.99 14.52 -8.10
CA ALA A 140 -11.46 15.04 -6.83
C ALA A 140 -10.40 16.12 -7.04
N VAL A 141 -9.48 15.92 -8.00
CA VAL A 141 -8.45 16.90 -8.36
C VAL A 141 -9.07 18.18 -8.94
N LYS A 142 -10.00 18.05 -9.90
CA LYS A 142 -10.69 19.20 -10.52
C LYS A 142 -11.47 20.01 -9.49
N ASP A 143 -12.25 19.34 -8.63
CA ASP A 143 -13.04 19.97 -7.57
C ASP A 143 -12.14 20.76 -6.60
N SER A 144 -11.00 20.18 -6.21
CA SER A 144 -10.06 20.80 -5.26
C SER A 144 -9.31 21.97 -5.86
N LEU A 145 -8.96 21.90 -7.15
CA LEU A 145 -8.30 22.98 -7.87
C LEU A 145 -9.28 24.03 -8.43
N ARG A 146 -10.59 23.81 -8.31
CA ARG A 146 -11.66 24.63 -8.91
C ARG A 146 -11.52 24.79 -10.43
N LEU A 147 -11.07 23.73 -11.10
CA LEU A 147 -10.97 23.63 -12.56
C LEU A 147 -12.28 23.08 -13.14
#